data_AF-A0A7U9SQW2-F1
#
_entry.id   AF-A0A7U9SQW2-F1
#
_cell.length_a   1.000
_cell.length_b   1.000
_cell.length_c   1.000
_cell.angle_alpha   90.00
_cell.angle_beta   90.00
_cell.angle_gamma   90.00
#
_symmetry.space_group_name_H-M   'P 1'
#
loop_
_entity.id
_entity.type
_entity.pdbx_description
1 polymer ?
#
loop_
_entity_poly.entity_id
_entity_poly.type
_entity_poly.pdbx_seq_one_letter_code
_entity_poly.pdbx_strand_id
1 'polypeptide(L)' 'MKSWLIKNWILLSSGLLLTAEFVKVAYEERGYVAFGGEWLVLPIMILLKIFVRDFIKEVWQWL' A
#
# COMPACT_ATOMS: atom_id res chain seq x y z
N MET A 1 16.64 -7.98 -0.38
CA MET A 1 15.78 -6.96 -1.04
C MET A 1 15.13 -7.47 -2.33
N LYS A 2 15.89 -7.87 -3.37
CA LYS A 2 15.33 -8.39 -4.65
C LYS A 2 14.32 -9.54 -4.49
N SER A 3 14.63 -10.55 -3.67
CA SER A 3 13.71 -11.67 -3.42
C SER A 3 12.39 -11.24 -2.78
N TRP A 4 12.38 -10.20 -1.95
CA TRP A 4 11.17 -9.70 -1.31
C TRP A 4 10.26 -9.00 -2.34
N LEU A 5 10.83 -8.16 -3.21
CA LEU A 5 10.05 -7.49 -4.26
C LEU A 5 9.38 -8.53 -5.18
N ILE A 6 10.11 -9.56 -5.58
CA ILE A 6 9.58 -10.63 -6.43
C ILE A 6 8.50 -11.43 -5.70
N LYS A 7 8.65 -11.74 -4.41
CA LYS A 7 7.61 -12.45 -3.64
C LYS A 7 6.36 -11.61 -3.40
N ASN A 8 6.49 -10.29 -3.40
CA ASN A 8 5.41 -9.34 -3.10
C ASN A 8 4.92 -8.61 -4.36
N TRP A 9 5.26 -9.09 -5.55
CA TRP A 9 5.00 -8.39 -6.81
C TRP A 9 3.52 -8.04 -6.98
N ILE A 10 2.61 -8.94 -6.59
CA ILE A 10 1.16 -8.70 -6.65
C ILE A 10 0.74 -7.52 -5.77
N LEU A 11 1.26 -7.45 -4.53
CA LEU A 11 0.97 -6.35 -3.60
C LEU A 11 1.52 -5.02 -4.14
N LEU A 12 2.71 -5.05 -4.74
CA LEU A 12 3.33 -3.86 -5.32
C LEU A 12 2.54 -3.39 -6.53
N SER A 13 2.16 -4.30 -7.43
CA SER A 13 1.31 -3.99 -8.58
C SER A 13 -0.04 -3.44 -8.15
N SER A 14 -0.73 -4.07 -7.20
CA SER A 14 -2.03 -3.58 -6.72
C SER A 14 -1.90 -2.23 -6.02
N GLY A 15 -0.89 -2.05 -5.17
CA GLY A 15 -0.65 -0.78 -4.51
C GLY A 15 -0.30 0.36 -5.48
N LEU A 16 0.45 0.07 -6.55
CA LEU A 16 0.73 1.04 -7.61
C LEU A 16 -0.54 1.43 -8.38
N LEU A 17 -1.36 0.44 -8.77
CA LEU A 17 -2.62 0.70 -9.47
C LEU A 17 -3.58 1.52 -8.62
N LEU A 18 -3.72 1.17 -7.34
CA LEU A 18 -4.55 1.92 -6.39
C LEU A 18 -4.00 3.34 -6.20
N THR A 19 -2.69 3.50 -6.02
CA THR A 19 -2.07 4.83 -5.90
C THR A 19 -2.37 5.68 -7.13
N ALA A 20 -2.23 5.13 -8.33
CA ALA A 20 -2.53 5.85 -9.56
C ALA A 20 -4.01 6.29 -9.64
N GLU A 21 -4.93 5.42 -9.24
CA GLU A 21 -6.36 5.75 -9.23
C GLU A 21 -6.69 6.83 -8.20
N PHE A 22 -6.18 6.72 -6.97
CA PHE A 22 -6.38 7.75 -5.95
C PHE A 22 -5.78 9.09 -6.33
N VAL A 23 -4.61 9.09 -6.99
CA VAL A 23 -4.00 10.31 -7.53
C VAL A 23 -4.89 10.94 -8.58
N LYS A 24 -5.43 10.14 -9.51
CA LYS A 24 -6.33 10.63 -10.55
C LYS A 24 -7.59 11.25 -9.95
N VAL A 25 -8.25 10.54 -9.03
CA VAL A 25 -9.46 11.02 -8.35
C VAL A 25 -9.17 12.33 -7.60
N ALA A 26 -8.08 12.38 -6.83
CA ALA A 26 -7.71 13.58 -6.08
C ALA A 26 -7.42 14.79 -7.00
N TYR A 27 -6.88 14.56 -8.19
CA TYR A 27 -6.58 15.63 -9.15
C TYR A 27 -7.85 16.13 -9.83
N GLU A 28 -8.77 15.22 -10.14
CA GLU A 28 -10.08 15.55 -10.69
C GLU A 28 -10.92 16.36 -9.69
N GLU A 29 -10.94 15.95 -8.42
CA GLU A 29 -11.66 16.67 -7.36
C GLU A 29 -11.08 18.06 -7.06
N ARG A 30 -9.74 18.21 -7.10
CA ARG A 30 -9.07 19.49 -6.81
C ARG A 30 -9.07 20.43 -8.02
N GLY A 31 -9.10 19.90 -9.24
CA GLY A 31 -8.93 20.68 -10.47
C GLY A 31 -7.50 21.18 -10.71
N TYR A 32 -6.51 20.68 -9.95
CA TYR A 32 -5.09 20.98 -10.13
C TYR A 32 -4.21 19.84 -9.59
N VAL A 33 -2.97 19.78 -10.10
CA VAL A 33 -1.98 18.77 -9.70
C VAL A 33 -1.36 19.15 -8.36
N ALA A 34 -1.44 18.24 -7.39
CA ALA A 34 -0.84 18.42 -6.07
C ALA A 34 -0.25 17.10 -5.54
N PHE A 35 0.72 17.18 -4.64
CA PHE A 35 1.21 16.00 -3.92
C PHE A 35 0.54 15.93 -2.55
N GLY A 36 -0.42 15.02 -2.39
CA GLY A 36 -1.12 14.77 -1.13
C GLY A 36 -0.97 13.33 -0.62
N GLY A 37 -1.84 12.98 0.34
CA GLY A 37 -1.86 11.66 0.98
C GLY A 37 -2.19 10.51 0.02
N GLU A 38 -2.80 10.80 -1.12
CA GLU A 38 -3.05 9.83 -2.21
C GLU A 38 -1.78 9.10 -2.68
N TRP A 39 -0.60 9.73 -2.59
CA TRP A 39 0.68 9.11 -2.93
C TRP A 39 1.19 8.11 -1.88
N LEU A 40 0.59 8.08 -0.69
CA LEU A 40 0.98 7.21 0.41
C LEU A 40 0.26 5.84 0.38
N VAL A 41 -0.64 5.62 -0.58
CA VAL A 41 -1.44 4.39 -0.68
C VAL A 41 -0.54 3.15 -0.74
N LEU A 42 0.43 3.09 -1.66
CA LEU A 42 1.38 1.97 -1.73
C LEU A 42 2.21 1.79 -0.43
N PRO A 43 2.85 2.84 0.14
CA PRO A 43 3.50 2.75 1.44
C PRO A 43 2.60 2.18 2.55
N ILE A 44 1.36 2.67 2.65
CA ILE A 44 0.39 2.22 3.65
C ILE A 44 0.04 0.75 3.45
N MET A 45 -0.16 0.30 2.21
CA MET A 45 -0.44 -1.12 1.93
C MET A 45 0.72 -2.04 2.33
N ILE A 46 1.96 -1.59 2.14
CA ILE A 46 3.15 -2.33 2.59
C ILE A 46 3.17 -2.41 4.12
N LEU A 47 2.93 -1.29 4.80
CA LEU A 47 2.88 -1.23 6.27
C LEU A 47 1.76 -2.11 6.83
N LEU A 48 0.57 -2.03 6.23
CA LEU A 48 -0.58 -2.84 6.63
C LEU A 48 -0.28 -4.33 6.52
N LYS A 49 0.40 -4.76 5.45
CA LYS A 49 0.82 -6.16 5.32
C LYS A 49 1.74 -6.61 6.46
N ILE A 50 2.71 -5.77 6.83
CA ILE A 50 3.64 -6.06 7.92
C ILE A 50 2.85 -6.16 9.24
N PHE A 51 2.00 -5.17 9.50
CA PHE A 51 1.16 -5.13 10.69
C PHE A 51 0.27 -6.37 10.81
N VAL A 52 -0.46 -6.73 9.75
CA VAL A 52 -1.33 -7.92 9.74
C VAL A 52 -0.53 -9.19 9.98
N ARG A 53 0.64 -9.34 9.37
CA ARG A 53 1.50 -10.50 9.58
C ARG A 53 1.95 -10.61 11.03
N ASP A 54 2.35 -9.50 11.62
CA ASP A 54 2.89 -9.49 12.98
C ASP A 54 1.75 -9.69 14.00
N PHE A 55 0.57 -9.10 13.75
CA PHE A 55 -0.65 -9.34 14.51
C PHE A 55 -1.08 -10.81 14.49
N ILE A 56 -1.13 -11.45 13.31
CA ILE A 56 -1.47 -12.88 13.19
C ILE A 56 -0.50 -13.74 13.98
N LYS A 57 0.81 -13.44 13.93
CA LYS A 57 1.81 -14.16 14.70
C LYS A 57 1.57 -14.02 16.20
N GLU A 58 1.30 -12.81 16.67
CA GLU A 58 1.03 -12.55 18.08
C GLU A 58 -0.21 -13.32 18.57
N VAL A 59 -1.31 -13.26 17.82
CA VAL A 59 -2.52 -14.03 18.12
C VAL A 59 -2.25 -15.54 18.14
N TRP A 60 -1.45 -16.04 17.19
CA TRP A 60 -1.09 -17.47 17.13
C TRP A 60 -0.20 -17.93 18.29
N GLN A 61 0.61 -17.03 18.88
CA GLN A 61 1.41 -17.36 20.08
C GLN A 61 0.54 -17.43 21.35
N TRP A 62 -0.62 -16.79 21.34
CA TRP A 62 -1.55 -16.75 22.47
C TRP A 62 -2.54 -17.93 22.50
N LEU A 63 -2.68 -18.67 21.40
CA LEU A 63 -3.52 -19.86 21.25
C LEU A 63 -2.70 -21.14 21.46
#